data_AF-A0A2M8ETK4-F1
#
_entry.id   AF-A0A2M8ETK4-F1
#
_cell.length_a   1.000
_cell.length_b   1.000
_cell.length_c   1.000
_cell.angle_alpha   90.00
_cell.angle_beta   90.00
_cell.angle_gamma   90.00
#
_symmetry.space_group_name_H-M   'P 1'
#
loop_
_entity.id
_entity.type
_entity.pdbx_description
1 polymer ?
#
loop_
_entity_poly.entity_id
_entity_poly.type
_entity_poly.pdbx_seq_one_letter_code
_entity_poly.pdbx_strand_id
1 'polypeptide(L)'
;MDFQKEKPLSTTFLKQLLIYFVSFFLPPLGIWPAIKYLRQSDEKSKKIGLAALFLTIISIVITSWLTISLIGSFNKQLSNQLNLYQGIDY
;
A
#
# COMPACT_ATOMS: atom_id res chain seq x y z
N MET A 1 23.75 -1.97 36.26
CA MET A 1 22.98 -2.60 35.17
C MET A 1 22.53 -1.46 34.25
N ASP A 2 23.25 -1.25 33.16
CA ASP A 2 23.01 -0.13 32.24
C ASP A 2 21.76 -0.40 31.41
N PHE A 3 20.75 0.45 31.59
CA PHE A 3 19.57 0.51 30.74
C PHE A 3 19.99 1.06 29.38
N GLN A 4 20.18 0.18 28.39
CA GLN A 4 20.32 0.55 26.98
C GLN A 4 19.05 1.28 26.52
N LYS A 5 19.01 2.61 26.70
CA LYS A 5 18.01 3.49 26.10
C LYS A 5 18.23 3.44 24.58
N GLU A 6 17.45 2.62 23.90
CA GLU A 6 17.48 2.54 22.44
C GLU A 6 17.29 3.95 21.85
N LYS A 7 18.26 4.38 21.04
CA LYS A 7 18.25 5.70 20.40
C LYS A 7 16.99 5.85 19.54
N PRO A 8 16.26 6.97 19.65
CA PRO A 8 15.07 7.20 18.81
C PRO A 8 15.46 7.11 17.33
N LEU A 9 14.69 6.36 16.54
CA LEU A 9 14.94 6.23 15.10
C LEU A 9 14.94 7.63 14.47
N SER A 10 16.03 7.98 13.77
CA SER A 10 16.13 9.26 13.09
C SER A 10 14.94 9.50 12.17
N THR A 11 14.16 10.54 12.49
CA THR A 11 13.04 11.08 11.71
C THR A 11 13.55 11.98 10.58
N THR A 12 14.55 11.51 9.84
CA THR A 12 15.07 12.25 8.70
C THR A 12 14.00 12.27 7.60
N PHE A 13 13.78 13.44 6.99
CA PHE A 13 12.78 13.66 5.94
C PHE A 13 12.81 12.58 4.85
N LEU A 14 14.02 12.17 4.45
CA LEU A 14 14.25 11.15 3.43
C LEU A 14 13.76 9.75 3.83
N LYS A 15 13.84 9.39 5.13
CA LYS A 15 13.30 8.14 5.67
C LYS A 15 11.77 8.15 5.70
N GLN A 16 11.16 9.28 6.04
CA GLN A 16 9.70 9.40 6.02
C GLN A 16 9.16 9.26 4.59
N LEU A 17 9.80 9.89 3.61
CA LEU A 17 9.42 9.80 2.21
C LEU A 17 9.48 8.36 1.70
N LEU A 18 10.57 7.63 1.99
CA LEU A 18 10.72 6.22 1.63
C LEU A 18 9.65 5.32 2.27
N ILE A 19 9.33 5.52 3.55
CA ILE A 19 8.31 4.75 4.26
C ILE A 19 6.94 4.96 3.62
N TYR A 20 6.59 6.20 3.25
CA TYR A 20 5.33 6.50 2.57
C TYR A 20 5.27 5.93 1.17
N PHE A 21 6.37 6.02 0.41
CA PHE A 21 6.44 5.47 -0.95
C PHE A 21 6.25 3.95 -0.96
N VAL A 22 6.96 3.24 -0.07
CA VAL A 22 6.87 1.78 0.06
C VAL A 22 5.48 1.36 0.57
N SER A 23 4.89 2.09 1.51
CA SER A 23 3.55 1.80 2.02
C SER A 23 2.44 2.04 0.99
N PHE A 24 2.61 3.02 0.11
CA PHE A 24 1.65 3.34 -0.95
C PHE A 24 1.74 2.38 -2.13
N PHE A 25 2.95 2.01 -2.57
CA PHE A 25 3.14 1.21 -3.80
C PHE A 25 3.21 -0.31 -3.59
N LEU A 26 3.48 -0.81 -2.38
CA LEU A 26 3.60 -2.26 -2.12
C LEU A 26 2.77 -2.69 -0.89
N PRO A 27 1.45 -2.92 -1.01
CA PRO A 27 0.75 -3.73 0.00
C PRO A 27 1.35 -5.15 -0.05
N PRO A 28 1.85 -5.76 1.05
CA PRO A 28 1.59 -5.52 2.48
C PRO A 28 2.71 -4.81 3.27
N LEU A 29 3.71 -4.19 2.63
CA LEU A 29 4.93 -3.70 3.29
C LEU A 29 4.72 -2.51 4.24
N GLY A 30 3.62 -1.76 4.12
CA GLY A 30 3.25 -0.70 5.07
C GLY A 30 2.81 -1.22 6.45
N ILE A 31 2.44 -2.51 6.55
CA ILE A 31 1.94 -3.11 7.80
C ILE A 31 3.08 -3.32 8.80
N TRP A 32 4.27 -3.73 8.34
CA TRP A 32 5.44 -3.94 9.21
C TRP A 32 5.88 -2.67 9.95
N PRO A 33 6.12 -1.51 9.29
CA PRO A 33 6.41 -0.28 9.99
C PRO A 33 5.21 0.20 10.82
N ALA A 34 3.97 0.07 10.36
CA ALA A 34 2.80 0.46 11.15
C ALA A 34 2.74 -0.27 12.51
N ILE A 35 2.90 -1.60 12.51
CA ILE A 35 2.94 -2.41 13.74
C ILE A 35 4.14 -2.02 14.62
N LYS A 36 5.32 -1.79 14.02
CA LYS A 36 6.53 -1.40 14.75
C LYS A 36 6.37 -0.05 15.46
N TYR A 37 5.76 0.95 14.79
CA TYR A 37 5.54 2.28 15.34
C TYR A 37 4.38 2.31 16.35
N LEU A 38 3.32 1.52 16.15
CA LEU A 38 2.22 1.39 17.11
C LEU A 38 2.65 0.72 18.43
N ARG A 39 3.67 -0.14 18.39
CA ARG A 39 4.24 -0.80 19.57
C ARG A 39 5.11 0.11 20.44
N GLN A 40 5.47 1.31 19.99
CA GLN A 40 6.28 2.23 20.80
C GLN A 40 5.43 2.95 21.86
N SER A 41 6.04 3.24 23.01
CA SER A 41 5.40 3.91 24.15
C SER A 41 5.20 5.41 23.92
N ASP A 42 5.99 6.02 23.02
CA ASP A 42 5.89 7.42 22.64
C ASP A 42 4.64 7.74 21.81
N GLU A 43 3.88 8.77 22.20
CA GLU A 43 2.64 9.15 21.53
C GLU A 43 2.84 9.60 20.08
N LYS A 44 3.96 10.25 19.74
CA LYS A 44 4.22 10.69 18.37
C LYS A 44 4.43 9.49 17.46
N SER A 45 5.10 8.47 17.96
CA SER A 45 5.37 7.21 17.26
C SER A 45 4.08 6.43 16.99
N LYS A 46 3.14 6.41 17.95
CA LYS A 46 1.81 5.84 17.74
C LYS A 46 1.00 6.57 16.66
N LYS A 47 1.06 7.90 16.60
CA LYS A 47 0.39 8.70 15.55
C LYS A 47 0.93 8.37 14.16
N ILE A 48 2.25 8.20 14.04
CA ILE A 48 2.90 7.81 12.78
C ILE A 48 2.47 6.40 12.36
N GLY A 49 2.42 5.45 13.30
CA GLY A 49 1.95 4.10 13.02
C GLY A 49 0.49 4.05 12.58
N LEU A 50 -0.38 4.86 13.20
CA LEU A 50 -1.79 4.97 12.81
C LEU A 50 -1.95 5.61 11.42
N ALA A 51 -1.20 6.67 11.12
CA ALA A 51 -1.22 7.30 9.80
C ALA A 51 -0.74 6.33 8.70
N ALA A 52 0.34 5.57 8.96
CA ALA A 52 0.84 4.56 8.04
C ALA A 52 -0.17 3.43 7.81
N LEU A 53 -0.86 2.98 8.87
CA LEU A 53 -1.91 1.97 8.77
C LEU A 53 -3.09 2.47 7.91
N PHE A 54 -3.55 3.70 8.17
CA PHE A 54 -4.66 4.30 7.43
C PHE A 54 -4.30 4.47 5.94
N LEU A 55 -3.09 4.95 5.65
CA LEU A 55 -2.57 5.08 4.29
C LEU A 55 -2.51 3.71 3.58
N THR A 56 -2.12 2.65 4.31
CA THR A 56 -2.06 1.29 3.76
C THR A 56 -3.46 0.77 3.41
N ILE A 57 -4.45 0.98 4.27
CA ILE A 57 -5.84 0.60 3.99
C ILE A 57 -6.35 1.31 2.73
N ILE A 58 -6.13 2.63 2.62
CA ILE A 58 -6.53 3.41 1.45
C ILE A 58 -5.83 2.90 0.18
N SER A 59 -4.53 2.63 0.24
CA SER A 59 -3.79 2.08 -0.91
C SER A 59 -4.37 0.73 -1.37
N ILE A 60 -4.69 -0.18 -0.44
CA ILE A 60 -5.30 -1.47 -0.77
C ILE A 60 -6.64 -1.28 -1.48
N VAL A 61 -7.49 -0.39 -0.97
CA VAL A 61 -8.81 -0.11 -1.59
C VAL A 61 -8.63 0.44 -3.01
N ILE A 62 -7.79 1.45 -3.19
CA ILE A 62 -7.54 2.07 -4.51
C ILE A 62 -6.95 1.05 -5.47
N THR A 63 -5.93 0.31 -5.04
CA THR A 63 -5.24 -0.68 -5.88
C THR A 63 -6.18 -1.81 -6.30
N SER A 64 -7.01 -2.30 -5.37
CA SER A 64 -8.01 -3.33 -5.66
C SER A 64 -9.04 -2.83 -6.66
N TRP A 65 -9.55 -1.61 -6.47
CA TRP A 65 -10.51 -1.00 -7.38
C TRP A 65 -9.94 -0.81 -8.79
N LEU A 66 -8.71 -0.29 -8.87
CA LEU A 66 -8.01 -0.10 -10.14
C LEU A 66 -7.76 -1.43 -10.85
N THR A 67 -7.35 -2.46 -10.11
CA THR A 67 -7.14 -3.82 -10.64
C THR A 67 -8.43 -4.41 -11.20
N ILE A 68 -9.53 -4.34 -10.46
CA ILE A 68 -10.85 -4.83 -10.92
C ILE A 68 -11.29 -4.07 -12.17
N SER A 69 -11.09 -2.75 -12.21
CA SER A 69 -11.43 -1.91 -13.36
C SER A 69 -10.60 -2.27 -14.60
N LEU A 70 -9.30 -2.52 -14.43
CA LEU A 70 -8.40 -2.96 -15.50
C LEU A 70 -8.81 -4.32 -16.05
N ILE A 71 -9.07 -5.31 -15.17
CA ILE A 71 -9.53 -6.65 -15.58
C ILE A 71 -10.86 -6.55 -16.32
N GLY A 72 -11.81 -5.77 -15.80
CA GLY A 72 -13.11 -5.55 -16.44
C GLY A 72 -12.96 -4.91 -17.83
N SER A 73 -12.06 -3.95 -17.99
CA SER A 73 -11.79 -3.30 -19.28
C SER A 73 -11.12 -4.25 -20.27
N PHE A 74 -10.16 -5.04 -19.80
CA PHE A 74 -9.48 -6.05 -20.61
C PHE A 74 -10.44 -7.15 -21.08
N ASN A 75 -11.29 -7.67 -20.20
CA ASN A 75 -12.30 -8.66 -20.54
C ASN A 75 -13.30 -8.13 -21.58
N LYS A 76 -13.76 -6.88 -21.42
CA LYS A 76 -14.64 -6.26 -22.42
C LYS A 76 -13.96 -6.14 -23.79
N GLN A 77 -12.70 -5.72 -23.81
CA GLN A 77 -11.94 -5.60 -25.05
C GLN A 77 -11.71 -6.95 -25.72
N LEU A 78 -11.35 -7.97 -24.94
CA LEU A 78 -11.15 -9.33 -25.44
C LEU A 78 -12.45 -9.95 -25.99
N SER A 79 -13.56 -9.86 -25.24
CA SER A 79 -14.86 -10.35 -25.69
C SER A 79 -15.32 -9.66 -26.98
N ASN A 80 -15.10 -8.34 -27.11
CA ASN A 80 -15.43 -7.63 -28.34
C ASN A 80 -14.59 -8.11 -29.54
N GLN A 81 -13.31 -8.41 -29.34
CA GLN A 81 -12.47 -8.98 -30.39
C GLN A 81 -12.96 -10.38 -30.79
N LEU A 82 -13.23 -11.27 -29.83
CA LEU A 82 -13.71 -12.63 -30.11
C LEU A 82 -15.05 -12.63 -30.86
N ASN A 83 -15.99 -11.77 -30.47
CA ASN A 83 -17.28 -11.63 -31.16
C ASN A 83 -17.11 -11.15 -32.62
N LEU A 84 -16.14 -10.26 -32.89
CA LEU A 84 -15.83 -9.85 -34.25
C LEU A 84 -15.33 -11.05 -35.07
N TYR A 85 -14.37 -11.83 -34.57
CA TYR A 85 -13.89 -13.04 -35.26
C TYR A 85 -14.98 -14.07 -35.54
N GLN A 86 -15.91 -14.29 -34.61
CA GLN A 86 -17.04 -15.20 -34.81
C GLN A 86 -18.04 -14.68 -35.85
N GLY A 87 -18.19 -13.36 -36.01
CA GLY A 87 -19.11 -12.76 -36.97
C GLY A 87 -18.62 -12.75 -38.42
N ILE A 88 -17.31 -12.95 -38.66
CA ILE A 88 -16.69 -12.98 -40.00
C ILE A 88 -16.60 -14.40 -40.59
N ASP A 89 -16.88 -15.43 -39.78
CA ASP A 89 -16.83 -16.85 -40.16
C ASP A 89 -18.22 -17.39 -40.59
N TYR A 90 -19.20 -16.49 -40.82
CA TYR A 90 -20.53 -16.76 -41.36
C TYR A 90 -20.71 -16.16 -42.76
#